data_AF-A0A9D9DXE3-F1
#
_entry.id   AF-A0A9D9DXE3-F1
#
_cell.length_a   1.000
_cell.length_b   1.000
_cell.length_c   1.000
_cell.angle_alpha   90.00
_cell.angle_beta   90.00
_cell.angle_gamma   90.00
#
_symmetry.space_group_name_H-M   'P 1'
#
loop_
_entity.id
_entity.type
_entity.pdbx_description
1 polymer ?
#
loop_
_entity_poly.entity_id
_entity_poly.type
_entity_poly.pdbx_seq_one_letter_code
_entity_poly.pdbx_strand_id
1 'polypeptide(L)'
;MFVFHRRYSTLRGFNRAINAGLKKLGEACGIPGLYYYQARHTFASVAHNELKHSIENVAKCLAHAPVMRVTVGYVKEDFSIVDEVNQDVVRYLFE
;
A
#
# COMPACT_ATOMS: atom_id res chain seq x y z
N MET A 1 16.91 -12.80 0.22
CA MET A 1 17.12 -11.52 -0.50
C MET A 1 16.27 -11.48 -1.76
N PHE A 2 15.50 -10.41 -1.94
CA PHE A 2 14.53 -10.26 -3.02
C PHE A 2 15.17 -9.72 -4.32
N VAL A 3 15.55 -10.62 -5.24
CA VAL A 3 16.11 -10.24 -6.57
C VAL A 3 15.05 -10.31 -7.68
N PHE A 4 13.92 -9.64 -7.47
CA PHE A 4 12.76 -9.71 -8.37
C PHE A 4 13.08 -9.30 -9.80
N HIS A 5 13.89 -8.25 -10.00
CA HIS A 5 14.29 -7.76 -11.33
C HIS A 5 15.09 -8.79 -12.16
N ARG A 6 15.70 -9.79 -11.54
CA ARG A 6 16.40 -10.89 -12.23
C ARG A 6 15.49 -12.08 -12.51
N ARG A 7 14.47 -12.28 -11.67
CA ARG A 7 13.54 -13.42 -11.77
C ARG A 7 12.36 -13.15 -12.69
N TYR A 8 12.02 -11.89 -12.88
CA TYR A 8 10.90 -11.46 -13.71
C TYR A 8 11.38 -10.44 -14.73
N SER A 9 11.10 -10.71 -16.00
CA SER A 9 11.49 -9.86 -17.14
C SER A 9 10.66 -8.58 -17.26
N THR A 10 9.46 -8.55 -16.67
CA THR A 10 8.55 -7.40 -16.74
C THR A 10 7.76 -7.24 -15.43
N LEU A 11 7.35 -5.99 -15.15
CA LEU A 11 6.43 -5.66 -14.06
C LEU A 11 5.11 -6.47 -14.16
N ARG A 12 4.56 -6.60 -15.36
CA ARG A 12 3.33 -7.37 -15.61
C ARG A 12 3.51 -8.85 -15.27
N GLY A 13 4.66 -9.43 -15.64
CA GLY A 13 5.00 -10.82 -15.32
C GLY A 13 5.12 -11.05 -13.82
N PHE A 14 5.78 -10.14 -13.11
CA PHE A 14 5.89 -10.20 -11.65
C PHE A 14 4.51 -10.12 -10.96
N ASN A 15 3.69 -9.15 -11.34
CA ASN A 15 2.34 -8.99 -10.77
C ASN A 15 1.45 -10.22 -11.04
N ARG A 16 1.56 -10.82 -12.23
CA ARG A 16 0.85 -12.06 -12.55
C ARG A 16 1.28 -13.21 -11.65
N ALA A 17 2.58 -13.36 -11.39
CA ALA A 17 3.10 -14.41 -10.52
C ALA A 17 2.61 -14.26 -9.07
N ILE A 18 2.61 -13.03 -8.52
CA ILE A 18 2.05 -12.74 -7.20
C ILE A 18 0.56 -13.11 -7.14
N ASN A 19 -0.23 -12.61 -8.09
CA ASN A 19 -1.68 -12.88 -8.13
C ASN A 19 -1.99 -14.37 -8.29
N ALA A 20 -1.18 -15.12 -9.03
CA ALA A 20 -1.36 -16.58 -9.15
C ALA A 20 -1.17 -17.30 -7.80
N GLY A 21 -0.21 -16.85 -6.98
CA GLY A 21 -0.04 -17.35 -5.61
C GLY A 21 -1.19 -16.93 -4.69
N LEU A 22 -1.56 -15.66 -4.72
CA LEU A 22 -2.66 -15.12 -3.91
C LEU A 22 -4.01 -15.76 -4.24
N LYS A 23 -4.28 -16.08 -5.51
CA LYS A 23 -5.50 -16.80 -5.89
C LYS A 23 -5.59 -18.16 -5.19
N LYS A 24 -4.51 -18.93 -5.17
CA LYS A 24 -4.46 -20.24 -4.49
C LYS A 24 -4.65 -20.11 -2.98
N LEU A 25 -4.03 -19.10 -2.36
CA LEU A 25 -4.20 -18.81 -0.94
C LEU A 25 -5.64 -18.37 -0.63
N GLY A 26 -6.23 -17.51 -1.47
CA GLY A 26 -7.61 -17.09 -1.36
C GLY A 26 -8.58 -18.27 -1.43
N GLU A 27 -8.39 -19.18 -2.39
CA GLU A 27 -9.17 -20.42 -2.49
C GLU A 27 -9.03 -21.29 -1.23
N ALA A 28 -7.81 -21.48 -0.72
CA ALA A 28 -7.56 -22.27 0.48
C ALA A 28 -8.15 -21.65 1.76
N CYS A 29 -8.22 -20.32 1.84
CA CYS A 29 -8.75 -19.59 2.98
C CYS A 29 -10.25 -19.23 2.83
N GLY A 30 -10.90 -19.56 1.72
CA GLY A 30 -12.28 -19.15 1.46
C GLY A 30 -12.47 -17.65 1.21
N ILE A 31 -11.41 -16.95 0.78
CA ILE A 31 -11.42 -15.51 0.48
C ILE A 31 -11.54 -15.32 -1.03
N PRO A 32 -12.74 -15.00 -1.55
CA PRO A 32 -12.94 -14.84 -2.98
C PRO A 32 -12.21 -13.59 -3.51
N GLY A 33 -11.58 -13.75 -4.68
CA GLY A 33 -10.98 -12.64 -5.41
C GLY A 33 -9.80 -11.99 -4.69
N LEU A 34 -8.92 -12.76 -4.05
CA LEU A 34 -7.69 -12.24 -3.46
C LEU A 34 -6.62 -11.96 -4.56
N TYR A 35 -6.16 -10.72 -4.58
CA TYR A 35 -5.23 -10.08 -5.51
C TYR A 35 -4.31 -9.14 -4.73
N TYR A 36 -3.11 -8.90 -5.24
CA TYR A 36 -2.12 -8.09 -4.51
C TYR A 36 -2.60 -6.65 -4.27
N TYR A 37 -3.44 -6.12 -5.16
CA TYR A 37 -3.92 -4.74 -5.09
C TYR A 37 -4.85 -4.49 -3.90
N GLN A 38 -5.47 -5.55 -3.35
CA GLN A 38 -6.25 -5.42 -2.11
C GLN A 38 -5.38 -5.04 -0.93
N ALA A 39 -4.10 -5.42 -0.88
CA ALA A 39 -3.21 -4.95 0.19
C ALA A 39 -3.13 -3.42 0.24
N ARG A 40 -3.11 -2.75 -0.93
CA ARG A 40 -3.13 -1.29 -1.04
C ARG A 40 -4.46 -0.70 -0.57
N HIS A 41 -5.58 -1.34 -0.90
CA HIS A 41 -6.90 -0.93 -0.43
C HIS A 41 -7.05 -1.12 1.09
N THR A 42 -6.67 -2.28 1.62
CA THR A 42 -6.68 -2.59 3.04
C THR A 42 -5.83 -1.60 3.82
N PHE A 43 -4.60 -1.30 3.37
CA PHE A 43 -3.77 -0.27 3.99
C PHE A 43 -4.50 1.08 4.08
N ALA A 44 -5.06 1.56 2.97
CA ALA A 44 -5.75 2.85 2.93
C ALA A 44 -6.99 2.86 3.85
N SER A 45 -7.77 1.78 3.83
CA SER A 45 -8.95 1.64 4.69
C SER A 45 -8.57 1.56 6.17
N VAL A 46 -7.53 0.81 6.55
CA VAL A 46 -7.08 0.74 7.95
C VAL A 46 -6.55 2.11 8.40
N ALA A 47 -5.67 2.73 7.62
CA ALA A 47 -5.10 4.02 7.96
C ALA A 47 -6.18 5.10 8.14
N HIS A 48 -7.16 5.18 7.24
CA HIS A 48 -8.20 6.20 7.32
C HIS A 48 -9.36 5.84 8.25
N ASN A 49 -9.93 4.64 8.10
CA ASN A 49 -11.17 4.28 8.78
C ASN A 49 -10.92 3.84 10.22
N GLU A 50 -9.85 3.10 10.48
CA GLU A 50 -9.58 2.57 11.83
C GLU A 50 -8.72 3.55 12.63
N LEU A 51 -7.63 4.05 12.02
CA LEU A 51 -6.64 4.90 12.69
C LEU A 51 -6.88 6.40 12.54
N LYS A 52 -7.87 6.80 11.74
CA LYS A 52 -8.32 8.19 11.56
C LYS A 52 -7.24 9.13 11.00
N HIS A 53 -6.24 8.61 10.30
CA HIS A 53 -5.31 9.43 9.53
C HIS A 53 -6.06 10.18 8.42
N SER A 54 -5.63 11.41 8.12
CA SER A 54 -6.26 12.23 7.10
C SER A 54 -6.15 11.58 5.71
N ILE A 55 -7.11 11.86 4.83
CA ILE A 55 -7.09 11.31 3.47
C ILE A 55 -5.88 11.84 2.68
N GLU A 56 -5.39 13.02 3.01
CA GLU A 56 -4.16 13.62 2.48
C GLU A 56 -2.92 12.83 2.90
N ASN A 57 -2.82 12.43 4.18
CA ASN A 57 -1.71 11.61 4.68
C ASN A 57 -1.74 10.22 4.05
N VAL A 58 -2.92 9.62 3.91
CA VAL A 58 -3.10 8.35 3.20
C VAL A 58 -2.71 8.50 1.72
N ALA A 59 -3.16 9.56 1.04
CA ALA A 59 -2.81 9.83 -0.35
C ALA A 59 -1.28 9.97 -0.54
N LYS A 60 -0.61 10.62 0.41
CA LYS A 60 0.85 10.72 0.44
C LYS A 60 1.53 9.37 0.56
N CYS A 61 1.08 8.50 1.47
CA CYS A 61 1.57 7.12 1.60
C CYS A 61 1.35 6.31 0.31
N LEU A 62 0.26 6.59 -0.40
CA LEU A 62 -0.06 5.98 -1.68
C LEU A 62 0.74 6.59 -2.86
N ALA A 63 1.61 7.57 -2.62
CA ALA A 63 2.35 8.33 -3.64
C ALA A 63 1.41 8.97 -4.69
N HIS A 64 0.21 9.37 -4.27
CA HIS A 64 -0.71 10.12 -5.12
C HIS A 64 -0.27 11.58 -5.21
N ALA A 65 -0.56 12.20 -6.36
CA ALA A 65 -0.30 13.62 -6.53
C ALA A 65 -1.13 14.43 -5.51
N PRO A 66 -0.54 15.45 -4.87
CA PRO A 66 -1.27 16.27 -3.91
C PRO A 66 -2.36 17.07 -4.62
N VAL A 67 -3.46 17.30 -3.90
CA VAL A 67 -4.56 18.16 -4.38
C VAL A 67 -4.08 19.62 -4.46
N MET A 68 -3.40 20.10 -3.42
CA MET A 68 -2.89 21.48 -3.33
C MET A 68 -1.48 21.64 -3.93
N ARG A 69 -1.32 21.32 -5.22
CA ARG A 69 0.00 21.28 -5.89
C ARG A 69 0.83 22.56 -5.76
N VAL A 70 0.19 23.72 -5.89
CA VAL A 70 0.87 25.02 -5.79
C VAL A 70 1.38 25.24 -4.36
N THR A 71 0.52 25.02 -3.36
CA THR A 71 0.87 25.18 -1.94
C THR A 71 2.00 24.25 -1.51
N VAL A 72 1.99 23.00 -1.98
CA VAL A 72 3.06 22.02 -1.69
C VAL A 72 4.44 22.53 -2.14
N GLY A 73 4.52 23.31 -3.23
CA GLY A 73 5.78 23.90 -3.67
C GLY A 73 6.39 24.93 -2.70
N TYR A 74 5.60 25.46 -1.77
CA TYR A 74 6.05 26.40 -0.73
C TYR A 74 6.35 25.73 0.61
N VAL A 75 6.03 24.44 0.75
CA VAL A 75 6.18 23.69 2.01
C VAL A 75 7.33 22.71 1.86
N LYS A 76 8.17 22.61 2.90
CA LYS A 76 9.21 21.58 2.92
C LYS A 76 8.56 20.20 3.06
N GLU A 77 8.90 19.29 2.16
CA GLU A 77 8.41 17.92 2.19
C GLU A 77 8.85 17.21 3.47
N ASP A 78 7.87 16.63 4.19
CA ASP A 78 8.09 15.90 5.44
C ASP A 78 7.67 14.43 5.31
N PHE A 79 8.65 13.54 5.17
CA PHE A 79 8.40 12.10 5.04
C PHE A 79 8.10 11.41 6.38
N SER A 80 8.31 12.08 7.53
CA SER A 80 8.00 11.51 8.85
C SER A 80 6.54 11.09 8.96
N ILE A 81 5.63 11.83 8.34
CA ILE A 81 4.21 11.50 8.23
C ILE A 81 3.98 10.11 7.61
N VAL A 82 4.76 9.76 6.59
CA VAL A 82 4.64 8.44 5.95
C VAL A 82 5.12 7.34 6.88
N ASP A 83 6.20 7.58 7.61
CA ASP A 83 6.75 6.64 8.58
C ASP A 83 5.78 6.41 9.74
N GLU A 84 5.18 7.49 10.29
CA GLU A 84 4.18 7.43 11.35
C GLU A 84 2.95 6.62 10.93
N VAL A 85 2.34 6.95 9.78
CA VAL A 85 1.16 6.23 9.28
C VAL A 85 1.47 4.75 9.05
N ASN A 86 2.63 4.42 8.46
CA ASN A 86 3.04 3.04 8.24
C ASN A 86 3.25 2.29 9.55
N GLN A 87 3.89 2.90 10.54
CA GLN A 87 4.11 2.30 11.85
C GLN A 87 2.78 2.04 12.55
N ASP A 88 1.86 2.99 12.55
CA ASP A 88 0.55 2.83 13.17
C ASP A 88 -0.25 1.69 12.55
N VAL A 89 -0.24 1.58 11.20
CA VAL A 89 -0.92 0.48 10.50
C VAL A 89 -0.28 -0.87 10.85
N VAL A 90 1.06 -0.95 10.90
CA VAL A 90 1.76 -2.18 11.28
C VAL A 90 1.43 -2.57 12.71
N ARG A 91 1.48 -1.62 13.66
CA ARG A 91 1.10 -1.87 15.05
C ARG A 91 -0.34 -2.36 15.14
N TYR A 92 -1.30 -1.67 14.52
CA TYR A 92 -2.71 -2.07 14.53
C TYR A 92 -2.96 -3.49 14.00
N LEU A 93 -2.18 -3.94 13.01
CA LEU A 93 -2.38 -5.26 12.40
C LEU A 93 -1.69 -6.41 13.14
N PHE A 94 -0.65 -6.13 13.93
CA PHE A 94 0.26 -7.16 14.45
C PHE A 94 0.57 -7.07 15.95
N GLU A 95 0.21 -5.97 16.62
CA GLU A 95 0.38 -5.72 18.06
C GLU A 95 -0.98 -5.55 18.75
#